data_AF-A0A838PNM0-F1
#
_entry.id   AF-A0A838PNM0-F1
#
_cell.length_a   1.000
_cell.length_b   1.000
_cell.length_c   1.000
_cell.angle_alpha   90.00
_cell.angle_beta   90.00
_cell.angle_gamma   90.00
#
_symmetry.space_group_name_H-M   'P 1'
#
loop_
_entity.id
_entity.type
_entity.pdbx_description
1 polymer ?
#
loop_
_entity_poly.entity_id
_entity_poly.type
_entity_poly.pdbx_seq_one_letter_code
_entity_poly.pdbx_strand_id
1 'polypeptide(L)'
;MVADATGLSSRADTALLPLVADRVGLRSALSVALGDTRQRASRHDPGDVFCDLAVMAADGGRCLSDLVALSSQPTLFGEVASVSTARRVMLSIGEWELERIRRARVRARERAWRLGARPDELVIDIDATLVGAHSDKERAAGNYKGGFGFFPLAASLGREVLAAKLRPGNAGSNTAEDHVEVFCEAL
;
A
#
# COMPACT_ATOMS: atom_id res chain seq x y z
N MET A 1 -6.35 -15.95 -14.67
CA MET A 1 -7.76 -16.28 -14.95
C MET A 1 -8.05 -15.73 -16.34
N VAL A 2 -8.38 -16.61 -17.29
CA VAL A 2 -8.59 -16.24 -18.70
C VAL A 2 -9.95 -15.57 -18.82
N ALA A 3 -9.98 -14.43 -19.50
CA ALA A 3 -11.16 -13.64 -19.78
C ALA A 3 -11.80 -14.14 -21.08
N ASP A 4 -13.10 -14.42 -21.07
CA ASP A 4 -13.91 -14.51 -22.28
C ASP A 4 -15.25 -13.77 -22.15
N ALA A 5 -15.46 -12.93 -23.17
CA ALA A 5 -16.71 -12.46 -23.76
C ALA A 5 -17.84 -11.94 -22.84
N THR A 6 -17.68 -10.72 -22.30
CA THR A 6 -18.67 -9.60 -22.31
C THR A 6 -18.35 -8.55 -21.24
N GLY A 7 -17.17 -7.92 -21.32
CA GLY A 7 -16.95 -6.49 -21.00
C GLY A 7 -17.49 -5.86 -19.71
N LEU A 8 -17.88 -6.64 -18.70
CA LEU A 8 -18.28 -6.17 -17.37
C LEU A 8 -17.43 -6.91 -16.36
N SER A 9 -16.24 -6.39 -16.06
CA SER A 9 -15.67 -6.62 -14.73
C SER A 9 -16.57 -5.85 -13.78
N SER A 10 -17.52 -6.53 -13.14
CA SER A 10 -18.27 -5.95 -12.05
C SER A 10 -17.25 -5.57 -10.97
N ARG A 11 -16.86 -4.29 -10.91
CA ARG A 11 -16.03 -3.77 -9.82
C ARG A 11 -16.76 -3.81 -8.46
N ALA A 12 -17.91 -4.48 -8.38
CA ALA A 12 -18.59 -4.79 -7.14
C ALA A 12 -17.67 -5.53 -6.16
N ASP A 13 -16.82 -6.44 -6.64
CA ASP A 13 -15.86 -7.14 -5.78
C ASP A 13 -14.80 -6.18 -5.22
N THR A 14 -14.29 -5.27 -6.07
CA THR A 14 -13.38 -4.18 -5.66
C THR A 14 -14.04 -3.25 -4.64
N ALA A 15 -15.35 -2.99 -4.77
CA ALA A 15 -16.11 -2.16 -3.84
C ALA A 15 -16.28 -2.79 -2.44
N LEU A 16 -15.99 -4.09 -2.27
CA LEU A 16 -15.94 -4.71 -0.94
C LEU A 16 -14.70 -4.29 -0.15
N LEU A 17 -13.62 -3.88 -0.81
CA LEU A 17 -12.35 -3.52 -0.15
C LEU A 17 -12.50 -2.33 0.80
N PRO A 18 -13.14 -1.19 0.42
CA PRO A 18 -13.50 -0.13 1.35
C PRO A 18 -14.31 -0.63 2.56
N LEU A 19 -15.29 -1.51 2.34
CA LEU A 19 -16.14 -2.03 3.40
C LEU A 19 -15.36 -2.90 4.40
N VAL A 20 -14.43 -3.72 3.90
CA VAL A 20 -13.51 -4.48 4.76
C VAL A 20 -12.61 -3.53 5.55
N ALA A 21 -12.04 -2.50 4.90
CA ALA A 21 -11.21 -1.50 5.56
C ALA A 21 -11.97 -0.79 6.70
N ASP A 22 -13.25 -0.46 6.50
CA ASP A 22 -14.10 0.12 7.53
C ASP A 22 -14.40 -0.90 8.64
N ARG A 23 -14.73 -2.14 8.26
CA ARG A 23 -15.11 -3.21 9.20
C ARG A 23 -13.98 -3.56 10.17
N VAL A 24 -12.73 -3.50 9.71
CA VAL A 24 -11.54 -3.71 10.54
C VAL A 24 -11.01 -2.43 11.18
N GLY A 25 -11.59 -1.27 10.85
CA GLY A 25 -11.22 0.03 11.41
C GLY A 25 -10.01 0.70 10.77
N LEU A 26 -9.49 0.15 9.66
CA LEU A 26 -8.31 0.67 8.95
C LEU A 26 -8.53 2.12 8.47
N ARG A 27 -9.67 2.42 7.85
CA ARG A 27 -9.97 3.77 7.35
C ARG A 27 -9.91 4.82 8.47
N SER A 28 -10.59 4.54 9.59
CA SER A 28 -10.57 5.42 10.76
C SER A 28 -9.18 5.58 11.37
N ALA A 29 -8.40 4.49 11.43
CA ALA A 29 -7.04 4.54 11.97
C ALA A 29 -6.09 5.33 11.05
N LEU A 30 -6.25 5.23 9.73
CA LEU A 30 -5.50 6.01 8.75
C LEU A 30 -5.87 7.50 8.79
N SER A 31 -7.16 7.82 8.96
CA SER A 31 -7.62 9.21 9.13
C SER A 31 -6.93 9.87 10.33
N VAL A 32 -6.83 9.17 11.46
CA VAL A 32 -6.06 9.63 12.63
C VAL A 32 -4.57 9.71 12.34
N ALA A 33 -3.99 8.67 11.72
CA ALA A 33 -2.57 8.58 11.43
C ALA A 33 -2.07 9.73 10.54
N LEU A 34 -2.92 10.19 9.62
CA LEU A 34 -2.60 11.22 8.64
C LEU A 34 -3.28 12.56 8.92
N GLY A 35 -3.96 12.71 10.06
CA GLY A 35 -4.71 13.92 10.41
C GLY A 35 -3.84 15.18 10.39
N ASP A 36 -2.61 15.06 10.88
CA ASP A 36 -1.65 16.17 11.00
C ASP A 36 -1.02 16.60 9.66
N THR A 37 -1.22 15.82 8.58
CA THR A 37 -0.70 16.17 7.25
C THR A 37 -1.49 17.30 6.58
N ARG A 38 -2.65 17.65 7.13
CA ARG A 38 -3.50 18.74 6.61
C ARG A 38 -3.07 20.10 7.16
N GLN A 39 -2.70 21.01 6.26
CA GLN A 39 -2.53 22.43 6.62
C GLN A 39 -3.87 23.19 6.75
N ARG A 40 -4.94 22.70 6.11
CA ARG A 40 -6.29 23.28 6.13
C ARG A 40 -7.31 22.14 6.07
N ALA A 41 -8.55 22.39 6.50
CA ALA A 41 -9.65 21.43 6.37
C ALA A 41 -9.92 21.13 4.88
N SER A 42 -9.23 20.14 4.32
CA SER A 42 -9.48 19.64 2.98
C SER A 42 -10.79 18.87 2.97
N ARG A 43 -11.56 19.00 1.88
CA ARG A 43 -12.77 18.22 1.62
C ARG A 43 -12.50 16.71 1.71
N HIS A 44 -11.34 16.25 1.27
CA HIS A 44 -10.96 14.83 1.29
C HIS A 44 -10.03 14.53 2.47
N ASP A 45 -10.35 13.49 3.21
CA ASP A 45 -9.54 12.96 4.30
C ASP A 45 -8.33 12.18 3.75
N PRO A 46 -7.07 12.47 4.16
CA PRO A 46 -5.90 11.75 3.70
C PRO A 46 -5.95 10.24 3.94
N GLY A 47 -6.57 9.77 5.02
CA GLY A 47 -6.81 8.36 5.27
C GLY A 47 -7.78 7.76 4.26
N ASP A 48 -8.84 8.48 3.90
CA ASP A 48 -9.77 8.07 2.84
C ASP A 48 -9.07 8.01 1.49
N VAL A 49 -8.29 9.04 1.15
CA VAL A 49 -7.49 9.09 -0.08
C VAL A 49 -6.50 7.94 -0.14
N PHE A 50 -5.86 7.59 0.98
CA PHE A 50 -4.92 6.48 1.05
C PHE A 50 -5.62 5.12 0.84
N CYS A 51 -6.82 4.94 1.42
CA CYS A 51 -7.67 3.78 1.15
C CYS A 51 -8.06 3.69 -0.33
N ASP A 52 -8.49 4.79 -0.95
CA ASP A 52 -8.88 4.81 -2.36
C ASP A 52 -7.71 4.46 -3.28
N LEU A 53 -6.49 4.90 -2.94
CA LEU A 53 -5.27 4.51 -3.66
C LEU A 53 -4.97 3.01 -3.52
N ALA A 54 -5.17 2.43 -2.34
CA ALA A 54 -5.01 0.99 -2.13
C ALA A 54 -6.05 0.18 -2.92
N VAL A 55 -7.30 0.65 -2.96
CA VAL A 55 -8.38 0.05 -3.75
C VAL A 55 -8.07 0.15 -5.24
N MET A 56 -7.56 1.30 -5.71
CA MET A 56 -7.13 1.50 -7.09
C MET A 56 -6.00 0.54 -7.47
N ALA A 57 -5.01 0.36 -6.60
CA ALA A 57 -3.94 -0.60 -6.83
C ALA A 57 -4.45 -2.04 -6.88
N ALA A 58 -5.41 -2.39 -6.00
CA ALA A 58 -6.05 -3.71 -6.00
C ALA A 58 -6.92 -3.96 -7.25
N ASP A 59 -7.52 -2.90 -7.82
CA ASP A 59 -8.23 -2.93 -9.11
C ASP A 59 -7.28 -3.06 -10.33
N GLY A 60 -5.96 -3.07 -10.09
CA GLY A 60 -4.93 -3.22 -11.13
C GLY A 60 -4.34 -1.90 -11.64
N GLY A 61 -4.65 -0.78 -11.00
CA GLY A 61 -4.04 0.51 -11.30
C GLY A 61 -2.54 0.52 -10.93
N ARG A 62 -1.76 1.24 -11.74
CA ARG A 62 -0.29 1.27 -11.66
C ARG A 62 0.26 2.68 -11.44
N CYS A 63 -0.58 3.70 -11.55
CA CYS A 63 -0.21 5.09 -11.33
C CYS A 63 -1.35 5.90 -10.71
N LEU A 64 -1.03 7.07 -10.15
CA LEU A 64 -2.02 7.92 -9.47
C LEU A 64 -3.19 8.36 -10.38
N SER A 65 -2.97 8.47 -11.69
CA SER A 65 -4.05 8.83 -12.63
C SER A 65 -5.10 7.73 -12.80
N ASP A 66 -4.77 6.47 -12.50
CA ASP A 66 -5.72 5.36 -12.59
C ASP A 66 -6.84 5.47 -11.52
N LEU A 67 -6.67 6.36 -10.53
CA LEU A 67 -7.71 6.71 -9.57
C LEU A 67 -9.00 7.23 -10.24
N VAL A 68 -8.89 7.75 -11.47
CA VAL A 68 -10.04 8.16 -12.30
C VAL A 68 -11.01 7.00 -12.54
N ALA A 69 -10.53 5.75 -12.56
CA ALA A 69 -11.38 4.57 -12.69
C ALA A 69 -12.37 4.46 -11.52
N LEU A 70 -11.94 4.77 -10.29
CA LEU A 70 -12.80 4.77 -9.11
C LEU A 70 -13.70 6.02 -9.10
N SER A 71 -13.14 7.21 -9.36
CA SER A 71 -13.90 8.46 -9.31
C SER A 71 -15.02 8.55 -10.35
N SER A 72 -14.93 7.77 -11.43
CA SER A 72 -15.97 7.67 -12.47
C SER A 72 -17.17 6.81 -12.06
N GLN A 73 -17.12 6.16 -10.88
CA GLN A 73 -18.17 5.29 -10.35
C GLN A 73 -18.58 5.71 -8.92
N PRO A 74 -19.12 6.94 -8.74
CA PRO A 74 -19.44 7.47 -7.42
C PRO A 74 -20.51 6.65 -6.66
N THR A 75 -21.37 5.91 -7.37
CA THR A 75 -22.33 5.00 -6.75
C THR A 75 -21.67 3.86 -5.98
N LEU A 76 -20.47 3.43 -6.39
CA LEU A 76 -19.74 2.33 -5.77
C LEU A 76 -18.69 2.82 -4.77
N PHE A 77 -17.98 3.90 -5.11
CA PHE A 77 -16.80 4.34 -4.37
C PHE A 77 -16.97 5.69 -3.66
N GLY A 78 -18.12 6.35 -3.82
CA GLY A 78 -18.37 7.68 -3.25
C GLY A 78 -17.51 8.77 -3.89
N GLU A 79 -17.23 9.82 -3.10
CA GLU A 79 -16.43 10.96 -3.55
C GLU A 79 -14.93 10.70 -3.47
N VAL A 80 -14.37 10.16 -4.55
CA VAL A 80 -12.93 9.93 -4.67
C VAL A 80 -12.19 11.24 -4.98
N ALA A 81 -11.04 11.45 -4.35
CA ALA A 81 -10.24 12.67 -4.53
C ALA A 81 -9.65 12.79 -5.95
N SER A 82 -9.37 14.04 -6.36
CA SER A 82 -8.64 14.29 -7.61
C SER A 82 -7.22 13.73 -7.56
N VAL A 83 -6.65 13.42 -8.73
CA VAL A 83 -5.25 12.96 -8.87
C VAL A 83 -4.26 13.94 -8.23
N SER A 84 -4.50 15.25 -8.36
CA SER A 84 -3.67 16.29 -7.74
C SER A 84 -3.75 16.30 -6.21
N THR A 85 -4.90 15.96 -5.64
CA THR A 85 -5.08 15.82 -4.20
C THR A 85 -4.43 14.53 -3.69
N ALA A 86 -4.63 13.41 -4.38
CA ALA A 86 -3.96 12.15 -4.09
C ALA A 86 -2.43 12.28 -4.12
N ARG A 87 -1.88 12.98 -5.11
CA ARG A 87 -0.45 13.28 -5.18
C ARG A 87 0.04 14.08 -3.97
N ARG A 88 -0.71 15.09 -3.51
CA ARG A 88 -0.34 15.88 -2.33
C ARG A 88 -0.34 15.04 -1.06
N VAL A 89 -1.32 14.16 -0.90
CA VAL A 89 -1.36 13.21 0.23
C VAL A 89 -0.12 12.31 0.20
N MET A 90 0.19 11.70 -0.95
CA MET A 90 1.40 10.85 -1.07
C MET A 90 2.69 11.60 -0.75
N LEU A 91 2.82 12.86 -1.18
CA LEU A 91 4.00 13.68 -0.89
C LEU A 91 4.08 14.19 0.54
N SER A 92 2.99 14.12 1.30
CA SER A 92 2.98 14.49 2.72
C SER A 92 3.45 13.35 3.64
N ILE A 93 3.64 12.15 3.11
CA ILE A 93 4.06 10.98 3.89
C ILE A 93 5.57 11.05 4.15
N GLY A 94 5.96 11.40 5.38
CA GLY A 94 7.31 11.28 5.89
C GLY A 94 7.51 10.05 6.77
N GLU A 95 8.66 9.98 7.45
CA GLU A 95 9.01 8.86 8.34
C GLU A 95 8.01 8.71 9.50
N TRP A 96 7.56 9.82 10.08
CA TRP A 96 6.57 9.81 11.16
C TRP A 96 5.21 9.31 10.70
N GLU A 97 4.77 9.71 9.51
CA GLU A 97 3.52 9.27 8.91
C GLU A 97 3.58 7.80 8.54
N LEU A 98 4.70 7.31 7.98
CA LEU A 98 4.91 5.89 7.72
C LEU A 98 4.76 5.06 9.00
N GLU A 99 5.38 5.51 10.08
CA GLU A 99 5.30 4.85 11.37
C GLU A 99 3.88 4.86 11.96
N ARG A 100 3.15 5.97 11.82
CA ARG A 100 1.72 6.03 12.18
C ARG A 100 0.86 5.10 11.31
N ILE A 101 1.14 5.00 10.01
CA ILE A 101 0.47 4.07 9.09
C ILE A 101 0.72 2.62 9.52
N ARG A 102 1.97 2.26 9.87
CA ARG A 102 2.29 0.91 10.39
C ARG A 102 1.44 0.59 11.62
N ARG A 103 1.36 1.49 12.59
CA ARG A 103 0.49 1.31 13.78
C ARG A 103 -0.99 1.21 13.42
N ALA A 104 -1.48 1.98 12.46
CA ALA A 104 -2.86 1.88 11.98
C ALA A 104 -3.15 0.49 11.40
N ARG A 105 -2.21 -0.06 10.62
CA ARG A 105 -2.31 -1.42 10.06
C ARG A 105 -2.26 -2.50 11.13
N VAL A 106 -1.39 -2.38 12.14
CA VAL A 106 -1.36 -3.31 13.28
C VAL A 106 -2.72 -3.36 13.99
N ARG A 107 -3.33 -2.21 14.29
CA ARG A 107 -4.67 -2.14 14.90
C ARG A 107 -5.74 -2.80 14.03
N ALA A 108 -5.71 -2.56 12.73
CA ALA A 108 -6.62 -3.19 11.78
C ALA A 108 -6.45 -4.71 11.75
N ARG A 109 -5.21 -5.20 11.77
CA ARG A 109 -4.88 -6.64 11.82
C ARG A 109 -5.38 -7.29 13.11
N GLU A 110 -5.11 -6.70 14.27
CA GLU A 110 -5.63 -7.19 15.55
C GLU A 110 -7.16 -7.29 15.53
N ARG A 111 -7.83 -6.30 14.94
CA ARG A 111 -9.28 -6.33 14.78
C ARG A 111 -9.71 -7.44 13.83
N ALA A 112 -9.04 -7.63 12.70
CA ALA A 112 -9.32 -8.73 11.77
C ALA A 112 -9.14 -10.10 12.45
N TRP A 113 -8.09 -10.27 13.25
CA TRP A 113 -7.86 -11.49 14.03
C TRP A 113 -8.97 -11.77 15.03
N ARG A 114 -9.43 -10.76 15.77
CA ARG A 114 -10.61 -10.88 16.66
C ARG A 114 -11.90 -11.23 15.91
N LEU A 115 -11.96 -10.96 14.61
CA LEU A 115 -13.10 -11.30 13.74
C LEU A 115 -12.93 -12.66 13.05
N GLY A 116 -11.89 -13.44 13.40
CA GLY A 116 -11.67 -14.79 12.89
C GLY A 116 -10.73 -14.90 11.69
N ALA A 117 -10.07 -13.80 11.29
CA ALA A 117 -9.09 -13.83 10.19
C ALA A 117 -7.67 -14.19 10.63
N ARG A 118 -7.47 -14.64 11.89
CA ARG A 118 -6.15 -15.03 12.39
C ARG A 118 -5.78 -16.40 11.80
N PRO A 119 -4.61 -16.56 11.16
CA PRO A 119 -4.13 -17.87 10.75
C PRO A 119 -3.70 -18.70 11.96
N ASP A 120 -3.74 -20.03 11.82
CA ASP A 120 -3.31 -20.96 12.88
C ASP A 120 -1.80 -20.87 13.14
N GLU A 121 -1.01 -20.59 12.10
CA GLU A 121 0.43 -20.42 12.15
C GLU A 121 0.85 -19.05 11.61
N LEU A 122 1.87 -18.45 12.25
CA LEU A 122 2.47 -17.20 11.82
C LEU A 122 3.83 -17.47 11.18
N VAL A 123 3.86 -17.50 9.85
CA VAL A 123 5.09 -17.61 9.06
C VAL A 123 5.39 -16.26 8.45
N ILE A 124 6.52 -15.65 8.86
CA ILE A 124 7.01 -14.40 8.28
C ILE A 124 8.06 -14.75 7.24
N ASP A 125 7.75 -14.44 5.98
CA ASP A 125 8.67 -14.58 4.86
C ASP A 125 9.39 -13.25 4.60
N ILE A 126 10.70 -13.29 4.42
CA ILE A 126 11.54 -12.11 4.19
C ILE A 126 12.24 -12.26 2.85
N ASP A 127 11.74 -11.55 1.85
CA ASP A 127 12.15 -11.74 0.47
C ASP A 127 12.45 -10.41 -0.23
N ALA A 128 13.50 -10.44 -1.06
CA ALA A 128 13.91 -9.30 -1.88
C ALA A 128 13.45 -9.49 -3.33
N THR A 129 12.69 -8.53 -3.85
CA THR A 129 12.18 -8.58 -5.23
C THR A 129 12.75 -7.43 -6.06
N LEU A 130 13.29 -7.75 -7.23
CA LEU A 130 13.81 -6.74 -8.15
C LEU A 130 12.65 -6.01 -8.84
N VAL A 131 12.56 -4.70 -8.64
CA VAL A 131 11.55 -3.84 -9.28
C VAL A 131 12.26 -3.01 -10.34
N GLY A 132 11.98 -3.32 -11.61
CA GLY A 132 12.54 -2.62 -12.76
C GLY A 132 12.04 -1.18 -12.82
N ALA A 133 12.96 -0.23 -12.81
CA ALA A 133 12.68 1.19 -12.99
C ALA A 133 13.92 1.84 -13.59
N HIS A 134 13.86 2.23 -14.86
CA HIS A 134 14.97 2.91 -15.49
C HIS A 134 14.98 4.38 -15.08
N SER A 135 15.98 4.80 -14.30
CA SER A 135 16.20 6.21 -13.98
C SER A 135 17.67 6.48 -13.69
N ASP A 136 18.20 7.56 -14.25
CA ASP A 136 19.53 8.10 -13.89
C ASP A 136 19.51 8.85 -12.55
N LYS A 137 18.35 8.86 -11.86
CA LYS A 137 18.16 9.49 -10.55
C LYS A 137 18.46 8.50 -9.43
N GLU A 138 18.73 9.06 -8.25
CA GLU A 138 19.29 8.31 -7.11
C GLU A 138 18.52 7.02 -6.78
N ARG A 139 19.32 5.95 -6.59
CA ARG A 139 18.94 4.60 -6.13
C ARG A 139 18.31 3.65 -7.16
N ALA A 140 17.90 4.11 -8.34
CA ALA A 140 17.51 3.23 -9.45
C ALA A 140 18.74 2.58 -10.13
N ALA A 141 19.62 1.97 -9.33
CA ALA A 141 20.96 1.54 -9.73
C ALA A 141 20.93 0.33 -10.66
N GLY A 142 22.03 0.15 -11.40
CA GLY A 142 22.30 -1.05 -12.17
C GLY A 142 22.29 -2.28 -11.26
N ASN A 143 21.56 -3.33 -11.64
CA ASN A 143 21.42 -4.55 -10.87
C ASN A 143 22.22 -5.72 -11.49
N TYR A 144 22.37 -6.80 -10.72
CA TYR A 144 23.13 -7.97 -11.16
C TYR A 144 22.56 -8.68 -12.41
N LYS A 145 21.28 -8.41 -12.76
CA LYS A 145 20.63 -8.92 -13.98
C LYS A 145 20.85 -8.01 -15.20
N GLY A 146 21.68 -6.97 -15.09
CA GLY A 146 21.99 -6.04 -16.18
C GLY A 146 20.88 -5.02 -16.49
N GLY A 147 19.90 -4.86 -15.60
CA GLY A 147 18.87 -3.81 -15.70
C GLY A 147 19.08 -2.69 -14.68
N PHE A 148 18.12 -1.78 -14.57
CA PHE A 148 18.09 -0.69 -13.58
C PHE A 148 16.83 -0.77 -12.72
N GLY A 149 16.93 -0.38 -11.45
CA GLY A 149 15.76 -0.26 -10.59
C GLY A 149 16.06 -0.36 -9.10
N PHE A 150 15.12 -0.92 -8.36
CA PHE A 150 15.18 -1.07 -6.92
C PHE A 150 15.17 -2.55 -6.52
N PHE A 151 15.71 -2.85 -5.36
CA PHE A 151 15.71 -4.20 -4.80
C PHE A 151 15.10 -4.23 -3.39
N PRO A 152 13.83 -3.81 -3.24
CA PRO A 152 13.16 -3.77 -1.95
C PRO A 152 13.18 -5.12 -1.24
N LEU A 153 13.36 -5.09 0.07
CA LEU A 153 13.24 -6.24 0.97
C LEU A 153 11.92 -6.10 1.72
N ALA A 154 11.07 -7.13 1.67
CA ALA A 154 9.77 -7.10 2.32
C ALA A 154 9.63 -8.28 3.30
N ALA A 155 9.05 -8.01 4.47
CA ALA A 155 8.56 -9.03 5.39
C ALA A 155 7.05 -9.21 5.17
N SER A 156 6.59 -10.45 4.96
CA SER A 156 5.19 -10.75 4.69
C SER A 156 4.65 -11.88 5.56
N LEU A 157 3.37 -11.79 5.93
CA LEU A 157 2.60 -12.83 6.59
C LEU A 157 1.50 -13.30 5.65
N GLY A 158 1.73 -14.42 4.97
CA GLY A 158 0.85 -14.90 3.91
C GLY A 158 0.74 -13.88 2.77
N ARG A 159 -0.41 -13.21 2.66
CA ARG A 159 -0.67 -12.19 1.61
C ARG A 159 -0.49 -10.75 2.11
N GLU A 160 -0.22 -10.55 3.39
CA GLU A 160 -0.02 -9.21 3.96
C GLU A 160 1.48 -8.85 4.01
N VAL A 161 1.89 -7.76 3.38
CA VAL A 161 3.25 -7.21 3.53
C VAL A 161 3.32 -6.42 4.83
N LEU A 162 3.95 -6.95 5.87
CA LEU A 162 4.05 -6.34 7.20
C LEU A 162 4.91 -5.08 7.18
N ALA A 163 6.12 -5.20 6.64
CA ALA A 163 7.09 -4.13 6.50
C ALA A 163 7.86 -4.27 5.18
N ALA A 164 8.42 -3.17 4.67
CA ALA A 164 9.28 -3.20 3.51
C ALA A 164 10.30 -2.07 3.54
N LYS A 165 11.55 -2.40 3.21
CA LYS A 165 12.65 -1.45 3.06
C LYS A 165 12.95 -1.26 1.58
N LEU A 166 12.83 -0.01 1.11
CA LEU A 166 13.21 0.35 -0.26
C LEU A 166 14.73 0.47 -0.35
N ARG A 167 15.34 -0.39 -1.17
CA ARG A 167 16.80 -0.46 -1.35
C ARG A 167 17.19 -0.24 -2.81
N PRO A 168 18.41 0.25 -3.08
CA PRO A 168 18.86 0.44 -4.44
C PRO A 168 19.00 -0.90 -5.19
N GLY A 169 18.94 -0.87 -6.52
CA GLY A 169 18.99 -2.06 -7.37
C GLY A 169 20.26 -2.91 -7.26
N ASN A 170 21.34 -2.32 -6.75
CA ASN A 170 22.63 -2.99 -6.49
C ASN A 170 22.80 -3.45 -5.03
N ALA A 171 21.75 -3.41 -4.20
CA ALA A 171 21.81 -3.89 -2.83
C ALA A 171 22.09 -5.41 -2.78
N GLY A 172 22.80 -5.85 -1.74
CA GLY A 172 23.03 -7.28 -1.48
C GLY A 172 21.75 -8.01 -1.10
N SER A 173 21.58 -9.25 -1.57
CA SER A 173 20.42 -10.07 -1.22
C SER A 173 20.37 -10.43 0.26
N ASN A 174 21.54 -10.64 0.88
CA ASN A 174 21.69 -11.20 2.23
C ASN A 174 22.32 -10.20 3.23
N THR A 175 22.10 -8.90 3.05
CA THR A 175 22.57 -7.90 4.02
C THR A 175 21.87 -8.11 5.36
N ALA A 176 22.57 -8.70 6.34
CA ALA A 176 21.96 -9.10 7.61
C ALA A 176 21.30 -7.95 8.37
N GLU A 177 21.90 -6.75 8.32
CA GLU A 177 21.34 -5.55 8.95
C GLU A 177 19.97 -5.17 8.35
N ASP A 178 19.80 -5.24 7.03
CA ASP A 178 18.51 -4.99 6.37
C ASP A 178 17.45 -6.01 6.81
N HIS A 179 17.84 -7.27 6.98
CA HIS A 179 16.94 -8.34 7.41
C HIS A 179 16.48 -8.13 8.85
N VAL A 180 17.40 -7.79 9.76
CA VAL A 180 17.06 -7.46 11.15
C VAL A 180 16.14 -6.25 11.22
N GLU A 181 16.43 -5.19 10.45
CA GLU A 181 15.60 -3.98 10.45
C GLU A 181 14.18 -4.26 9.96
N VAL A 182 14.02 -4.92 8.81
CA VAL A 182 12.69 -5.24 8.26
C VAL A 182 11.92 -6.21 9.16
N PHE A 183 12.61 -7.15 9.82
CA PHE A 183 11.99 -8.04 10.80
C PHE A 183 11.50 -7.27 12.03
N CYS A 184 12.32 -6.37 12.59
CA CYS A 184 11.92 -5.52 13.71
C CYS A 184 10.74 -4.61 13.37
N GLU A 185 10.67 -4.08 12.14
CA GLU A 185 9.52 -3.29 11.69
C GLU A 185 8.24 -4.12 11.47
N ALA A 186 8.37 -5.44 11.27
CA ALA A 186 7.25 -6.33 10.98
C ALA A 186 6.51 -6.81 12.23
N LEU A 187 7.16 -6.79 13.39
CA LEU A 187 6.63 -7.19 14.70
C LEU A 187 5.84 -6.06 15.37
#